data_AF-A0A8T2NA51-F1
#
_entry.id   AF-A0A8T2NA51-F1
#
_cell.length_a   1.000
_cell.length_b   1.000
_cell.length_c   1.000
_cell.angle_alpha   90.00
_cell.angle_beta   90.00
_cell.angle_gamma   90.00
#
_symmetry.space_group_name_H-M   'P 1'
#
loop_
_entity.id
_entity.type
_entity.pdbx_description
1 polymer ?
#
loop_
_entity_poly.entity_id
_entity_poly.type
_entity_poly.pdbx_seq_one_letter_code
_entity_poly.pdbx_strand_id
1 'polypeptide(L)'
;MKLKKEESKQFQSHLSQYYPECTARQQEDLEALHAVEKMLETCGSERSLKLKLHILRKMKKMDLVDSLERDEQKKKLSRAQQTLKSDLKKKFECIFEGLVQQGHPTLLNEIYTELYITEGGGGGVN
;
A
#
# COMPACT_ATOMS: atom_id res chain seq x y z
N MET A 1 6.40 -1.29 17.42
CA MET A 1 6.19 -1.91 18.75
C MET A 1 5.43 -3.22 18.60
N LYS A 2 5.63 -4.18 19.49
CA LYS A 2 4.85 -5.43 19.56
C LYS A 2 4.09 -5.48 20.89
N LEU A 3 2.94 -6.16 20.91
CA LEU A 3 2.19 -6.41 22.14
C LEU A 3 2.99 -7.36 23.05
N LYS A 4 3.00 -7.06 24.35
CA LYS A 4 3.55 -7.97 25.37
C LYS A 4 2.63 -9.20 25.52
N LYS A 5 3.13 -10.28 26.11
CA LYS A 5 2.39 -11.54 26.29
C LYS A 5 1.03 -11.34 26.98
N GLU A 6 0.97 -10.50 28.01
CA GLU A 6 -0.29 -10.20 28.72
C GLU A 6 -1.27 -9.39 27.87
N GLU A 7 -0.75 -8.40 27.13
CA GLU A 7 -1.56 -7.56 26.24
C GLU A 7 -2.13 -8.39 25.09
N SER A 8 -1.39 -9.37 24.61
CA SER A 8 -1.85 -10.33 23.60
C SER A 8 -3.02 -11.19 24.10
N LYS A 9 -2.98 -11.67 25.35
CA LYS A 9 -4.11 -12.38 25.96
C LYS A 9 -5.33 -11.47 26.11
N GLN A 10 -5.12 -10.23 26.53
CA GLN A 10 -6.19 -9.25 26.66
C GLN A 10 -6.81 -8.90 25.29
N PHE A 11 -6.01 -8.78 24.24
CA PHE A 11 -6.48 -8.57 22.87
C PHE A 11 -7.37 -9.73 22.40
N GLN A 12 -6.93 -10.98 22.63
CA GLN A 12 -7.74 -12.17 22.34
C GLN A 12 -9.04 -12.20 23.12
N SER A 13 -9.02 -11.86 24.41
CA SER A 13 -10.22 -11.77 25.23
C SER A 13 -11.25 -10.78 24.65
N HIS A 14 -10.81 -9.59 24.23
CA HIS A 14 -11.69 -8.62 23.57
C HIS A 14 -12.18 -9.13 22.21
N LEU A 15 -11.31 -9.77 21.43
CA LEU A 15 -11.67 -10.33 20.13
C LEU A 15 -12.77 -11.38 20.26
N SER A 16 -12.63 -12.33 21.20
CA SER A 16 -13.64 -13.37 21.46
C SER A 16 -14.94 -12.80 22.01
N GLN A 17 -14.87 -11.73 22.82
CA GLN A 17 -16.06 -11.09 23.39
C GLN A 17 -16.90 -10.37 22.34
N TYR A 18 -16.26 -9.62 21.43
CA TYR A 18 -16.98 -8.76 20.49
C TYR A 18 -17.17 -9.40 19.11
N TYR A 19 -16.37 -10.42 18.77
CA TYR A 19 -16.32 -11.04 17.44
C TYR A 19 -16.10 -12.58 17.56
N PRO A 20 -17.06 -13.32 18.15
CA PRO A 20 -16.98 -14.77 18.34
C PRO A 20 -16.82 -15.54 17.02
N GLU A 21 -17.30 -15.00 15.91
CA GLU A 21 -17.17 -15.56 14.56
C GLU A 21 -15.73 -15.61 14.07
N CYS A 22 -14.88 -14.63 14.41
CA CYS A 22 -13.46 -14.63 14.02
C CYS A 22 -12.60 -15.49 15.01
N THR A 23 -13.20 -16.15 16.03
CA THR A 23 -12.48 -16.89 17.11
C THR A 23 -12.85 -18.38 17.25
N ALA A 24 -13.62 -18.96 16.31
CA ALA A 24 -14.21 -20.28 16.49
C ALA A 24 -13.20 -21.46 16.69
N ARG A 25 -13.28 -22.08 17.88
CA ARG A 25 -12.88 -23.43 18.33
C ARG A 25 -11.38 -23.80 18.40
N GLN A 26 -10.99 -24.06 19.66
CA GLN A 26 -9.87 -24.81 20.24
C GLN A 26 -8.49 -24.12 20.43
N GLN A 27 -7.96 -24.43 21.62
CA GLN A 27 -6.64 -24.24 22.21
C GLN A 27 -6.31 -22.88 22.86
N GLU A 28 -6.23 -22.93 24.20
CA GLU A 28 -5.83 -21.87 25.14
C GLU A 28 -4.35 -21.42 25.02
N ASP A 29 -3.62 -21.86 23.98
CA ASP A 29 -2.19 -21.62 23.77
C ASP A 29 -1.85 -20.94 22.42
N LEU A 30 -2.86 -20.39 21.74
CA LEU A 30 -2.67 -19.80 20.42
C LEU A 30 -1.96 -18.44 20.53
N GLU A 31 -0.73 -18.33 20.02
CA GLU A 31 -0.03 -17.06 19.95
C GLU A 31 -0.87 -16.02 19.19
N ALA A 32 -0.86 -14.75 19.63
CA ALA A 32 -1.66 -13.68 19.05
C ALA A 32 -1.51 -13.52 17.53
N LEU A 33 -0.41 -14.00 16.95
CA LEU A 33 -0.19 -14.05 15.51
C LEU A 33 -1.22 -14.94 14.79
N HIS A 34 -1.47 -16.15 15.28
CA HIS A 34 -2.39 -17.08 14.61
C HIS A 34 -3.85 -16.65 14.76
N ALA A 35 -4.22 -16.00 15.86
CA ALA A 35 -5.56 -15.38 16.00
C ALA A 35 -5.77 -14.23 15.00
N VAL A 36 -4.73 -13.41 14.77
CA VAL A 36 -4.77 -12.32 13.78
C VAL A 36 -4.77 -12.85 12.34
N GLU A 37 -4.07 -13.96 12.08
CA GLU A 37 -4.04 -14.61 10.77
C GLU A 37 -5.39 -15.25 10.43
N LYS A 38 -5.98 -16.00 11.35
CA LYS A 38 -7.34 -16.53 11.19
C LYS A 38 -8.38 -15.43 10.99
N MET A 39 -8.23 -14.29 11.67
CA MET A 39 -9.05 -13.09 11.44
C MET A 39 -8.87 -12.55 10.02
N LEU A 40 -7.63 -12.51 9.51
CA LEU A 40 -7.33 -12.09 8.14
C LEU A 40 -8.04 -12.97 7.11
N GLU A 41 -8.01 -14.30 7.32
CA GLU A 41 -8.65 -15.29 6.45
C GLU A 41 -10.18 -15.23 6.49
N THR A 42 -10.77 -15.13 7.69
CA THR A 42 -12.24 -15.19 7.87
C THR A 42 -12.94 -13.87 7.57
N CYS A 43 -12.31 -12.76 7.94
CA CYS A 43 -12.96 -11.46 8.02
C CYS A 43 -12.39 -10.51 6.92
N GLY A 44 -11.30 -10.88 6.25
CA GLY A 44 -10.67 -10.14 5.14
C GLY A 44 -9.79 -8.97 5.63
N SER A 45 -8.83 -8.53 4.81
CA SER A 45 -7.78 -7.59 5.24
C SER A 45 -8.30 -6.26 5.78
N GLU A 46 -9.31 -5.65 5.15
CA GLU A 46 -9.84 -4.35 5.55
C GLU A 46 -10.63 -4.43 6.86
N ARG A 47 -11.54 -5.41 7.01
CA ARG A 47 -12.29 -5.57 8.27
C ARG A 47 -11.37 -6.00 9.41
N SER A 48 -10.41 -6.86 9.13
CA SER A 48 -9.39 -7.29 10.11
C SER A 48 -8.60 -6.11 10.67
N LEU A 49 -8.24 -5.15 9.81
CA LEU A 49 -7.55 -3.94 10.25
C LEU A 49 -8.45 -3.04 11.09
N LYS A 50 -9.69 -2.80 10.64
CA LYS A 50 -10.69 -2.02 11.42
C LYS A 50 -10.94 -2.64 12.79
N LEU A 51 -11.07 -3.96 12.86
CA LEU A 51 -11.25 -4.74 14.07
C LEU A 51 -10.03 -4.61 15.00
N LYS A 52 -8.84 -4.82 14.47
CA LYS A 52 -7.58 -4.63 15.22
C LYS A 52 -7.50 -3.23 15.82
N LEU A 53 -7.77 -2.18 15.03
CA LEU A 53 -7.76 -0.80 15.52
C LEU A 53 -8.80 -0.57 16.62
N HIS A 54 -10.02 -1.11 16.46
CA HIS A 54 -11.07 -0.99 17.47
C HIS A 54 -10.65 -1.58 18.83
N ILE A 55 -10.10 -2.80 18.83
CA ILE A 55 -9.65 -3.46 20.06
C ILE A 55 -8.48 -2.70 20.70
N LEU A 56 -7.50 -2.25 19.89
CA LEU A 56 -6.36 -1.50 20.41
C LEU A 56 -6.78 -0.18 21.06
N ARG A 57 -7.79 0.52 20.52
CA ARG A 57 -8.37 1.72 21.14
C ARG A 57 -9.04 1.39 22.49
N LYS A 58 -9.75 0.27 22.59
CA LYS A 58 -10.34 -0.20 23.87
C LYS A 58 -9.28 -0.53 24.91
N MET A 59 -8.17 -1.13 24.50
CA MET A 59 -7.00 -1.40 25.34
C MET A 59 -6.14 -0.15 25.63
N LYS A 60 -6.53 1.03 25.14
CA LYS A 60 -5.78 2.29 25.27
C LYS A 60 -4.36 2.23 24.71
N LYS A 61 -4.12 1.42 23.68
CA LYS A 61 -2.83 1.26 22.98
C LYS A 61 -2.70 2.26 21.82
N MET A 62 -2.79 3.55 22.13
CA MET A 62 -2.84 4.62 21.11
C MET A 62 -1.56 4.70 20.26
N ASP A 63 -0.37 4.52 20.85
CA ASP A 63 0.88 4.52 20.08
C ASP A 63 0.89 3.47 18.95
N LEU A 64 0.25 2.32 19.21
CA LEU A 64 0.14 1.24 18.24
C LEU A 64 -0.92 1.57 17.19
N VAL A 65 -2.06 2.16 17.58
CA VAL A 65 -3.09 2.67 16.66
C VAL A 65 -2.48 3.68 15.68
N ASP A 66 -1.78 4.70 16.18
CA ASP A 66 -1.16 5.73 15.36
C ASP A 66 -0.11 5.15 14.41
N SER A 67 0.68 4.18 14.88
CA SER A 67 1.67 3.51 14.04
C SER A 67 1.02 2.71 12.90
N LEU A 68 -0.07 2.00 13.19
CA LEU A 68 -0.79 1.18 12.20
C LEU A 68 -1.51 2.05 11.16
N GLU A 69 -2.12 3.16 11.58
CA GLU A 69 -2.77 4.11 10.67
C GLU A 69 -1.74 4.79 9.75
N ARG A 70 -0.58 5.19 10.30
CA ARG A 70 0.53 5.72 9.49
C ARG A 70 1.04 4.68 8.48
N ASP A 71 1.24 3.44 8.91
CA ASP A 71 1.70 2.36 8.04
C ASP A 71 0.69 2.05 6.93
N GLU A 72 -0.61 2.06 7.24
CA GLU A 72 -1.68 1.89 6.25
C GLU A 72 -1.68 3.03 5.24
N GLN A 73 -1.56 4.28 5.72
CA GLN A 73 -1.51 5.45 4.84
C GLN A 73 -0.29 5.41 3.91
N LYS A 74 0.88 5.03 4.44
CA LYS A 74 2.10 4.87 3.64
C LYS A 74 1.93 3.80 2.56
N LYS A 75 1.25 2.68 2.87
CA LYS A 75 0.94 1.64 1.89
C LYS A 75 -0.01 2.13 0.79
N LYS A 76 -1.05 2.88 1.15
CA LYS A 76 -1.99 3.49 0.18
C LYS A 76 -1.28 4.45 -0.77
N LEU A 77 -0.45 5.33 -0.23
CA LEU A 77 0.36 6.27 -1.02
C LEU A 77 1.32 5.54 -1.97
N SER A 78 2.01 4.52 -1.48
CA SER A 78 2.92 3.70 -2.31
C SER A 78 2.19 3.03 -3.48
N ARG A 79 1.01 2.43 -3.23
CA ARG A 79 0.19 1.84 -4.29
C ARG A 79 -0.27 2.88 -5.31
N ALA A 80 -0.77 4.02 -4.85
CA ALA A 80 -1.20 5.12 -5.74
C ALA A 80 -0.03 5.63 -6.61
N GLN A 81 1.16 5.77 -6.03
CA GLN A 81 2.36 6.18 -6.76
C GLN A 81 2.77 5.15 -7.81
N GLN A 82 2.72 3.85 -7.48
CA GLN A 82 3.02 2.77 -8.43
C GLN A 82 2.02 2.74 -9.59
N THR A 83 0.73 2.90 -9.31
CA THR A 83 -0.32 3.01 -10.32
C THR A 83 -0.06 4.20 -11.23
N LEU A 84 0.11 5.40 -10.67
CA LEU A 84 0.39 6.62 -11.42
C LEU A 84 1.63 6.48 -12.32
N LYS A 85 2.72 5.91 -11.79
CA LYS A 85 3.95 5.68 -12.55
C LYS A 85 3.72 4.72 -13.72
N SER A 86 2.94 3.66 -13.50
CA SER A 86 2.64 2.67 -14.52
C SER A 86 1.75 3.24 -15.61
N ASP A 87 0.76 4.05 -15.24
CA ASP A 87 -0.16 4.70 -16.16
C ASP A 87 0.56 5.75 -17.02
N LEU A 88 1.43 6.55 -16.42
CA LEU A 88 2.29 7.48 -17.15
C LEU A 88 3.21 6.74 -18.12
N LYS A 89 3.82 5.63 -17.69
CA LYS A 89 4.66 4.82 -18.58
C LYS A 89 3.86 4.33 -19.78
N LYS A 90 2.71 3.67 -19.57
CA LYS A 90 1.86 3.17 -20.65
C LYS A 90 1.37 4.27 -21.60
N LYS A 91 1.08 5.47 -21.07
CA LYS A 91 0.59 6.58 -21.89
C LYS A 91 1.67 7.17 -22.80
N PHE A 92 2.93 7.14 -22.36
CA PHE A 92 4.04 7.81 -23.03
C PHE A 92 5.16 6.85 -23.46
N GLU A 93 4.90 5.54 -23.50
CA GLU A 93 5.90 4.54 -23.90
C GLU A 93 6.14 4.52 -25.41
N CYS A 94 5.15 4.93 -26.22
CA CYS A 94 5.27 5.00 -27.68
C CYS A 94 5.09 6.43 -28.19
N ILE A 95 5.80 6.74 -29.27
CA ILE A 95 5.60 7.94 -30.09
C ILE A 95 5.25 7.51 -31.52
N PHE A 96 4.53 8.36 -32.24
CA PHE A 96 4.14 8.11 -33.63
C PHE A 96 5.01 8.94 -34.55
N GLU A 97 5.64 8.29 -35.52
CA GLU A 97 6.39 8.97 -36.57
C GLU A 97 5.45 9.38 -37.71
N GLY A 98 5.49 10.65 -38.16
CA GLY A 98 4.68 11.16 -39.27
C GLY A 98 3.29 11.70 -38.91
N LEU A 99 2.40 11.85 -39.91
CA LEU A 99 1.01 12.30 -39.69
C LEU A 99 0.26 11.21 -38.91
N VAL A 100 -0.41 11.60 -37.81
CA VAL A 100 -1.03 10.76 -36.76
C VAL A 100 -1.88 9.57 -37.28
N GLN A 101 -2.34 9.61 -38.54
CA GLN A 101 -3.17 8.56 -39.15
C GLN A 101 -2.42 7.43 -39.86
N GLN A 102 -1.10 7.53 -40.11
CA GLN A 102 -0.33 6.51 -40.84
C GLN A 102 0.98 6.07 -40.15
N GLY A 103 1.33 6.66 -39.01
CA GLY A 103 2.56 6.32 -38.30
C GLY A 103 2.48 4.98 -37.56
N HIS A 104 3.55 4.17 -37.64
CA HIS A 104 3.71 3.02 -36.75
C HIS A 104 4.09 3.51 -35.34
N PRO A 105 3.53 2.91 -34.27
CA PRO A 105 3.96 3.21 -32.91
C PRO A 105 5.38 2.69 -32.69
N THR A 106 6.32 3.58 -32.38
CA THR A 106 7.70 3.25 -32.05
C THR A 106 7.94 3.54 -30.57
N LEU A 107 8.63 2.66 -29.84
CA LEU A 107 8.89 2.90 -28.42
C LEU A 107 9.85 4.08 -28.25
N LEU A 108 9.57 4.95 -27.28
CA LEU A 108 10.38 6.15 -27.04
C LEU A 108 11.86 5.79 -26.78
N ASN A 109 12.13 4.66 -26.14
CA ASN A 109 13.50 4.19 -25.85
C ASN A 109 14.28 3.70 -27.10
N GLU A 110 13.62 3.45 -28.23
CA GLU A 110 14.23 2.97 -29.47
C GLU A 110 14.68 4.10 -30.40
N ILE A 111 14.21 5.34 -30.17
CA ILE A 111 14.48 6.51 -31.02
C ILE A 111 15.42 7.52 -30.36
N TYR A 112 16.04 7.18 -29.22
CA TYR A 112 17.05 8.03 -28.59
C TYR A 112 18.29 8.11 -29.47
N THR A 113 18.25 9.02 -30.43
CA THR A 113 19.45 9.67 -30.95
C THR A 113 19.86 10.72 -29.92
N GLU A 114 21.13 10.76 -29.58
CA GLU A 114 21.71 11.49 -28.44
C GLU A 114 21.13 12.91 -28.25
N LEU A 115 20.58 13.17 -27.06
CA LEU A 115 19.94 14.44 -26.73
C LEU A 115 21.01 15.45 -26.28
N TYR A 116 21.61 16.16 -27.23
CA TYR A 116 22.46 17.31 -26.94
C TYR A 116 21.56 18.49 -26.55
N ILE A 117 21.41 18.74 -25.24
CA ILE A 117 20.86 20.01 -24.76
C ILE A 117 21.88 21.08 -25.11
N THR A 118 21.70 21.73 -26.26
CA THR A 118 22.50 22.89 -26.62
C THR A 118 21.94 24.08 -25.85
N GLU A 119 22.78 24.71 -25.04
CA GLU A 119 22.49 26.00 -24.45
C GLU A 119 22.32 26.99 -25.62
N GLY A 120 21.12 27.53 -25.79
CA GLY A 120 20.82 28.48 -26.86
C GLY A 120 21.69 29.73 -26.69
N GLY A 121 22.72 29.87 -27.52
CA GLY A 121 23.56 31.06 -27.56
C GLY A 121 22.72 32.29 -27.88
N GLY A 122 22.75 33.29 -27.00
CA GLY A 122 22.05 34.56 -27.17
C GLY A 122 22.46 35.21 -28.49
N GLY A 123 21.52 35.27 -29.44
CA GLY A 123 21.71 35.93 -30.72
C GLY A 123 21.77 37.44 -30.55
N GLY A 124 22.99 37.98 -30.39
CA GLY A 124 23.25 39.40 -30.60
C GLY A 124 23.22 39.69 -32.10
N VAL A 125 22.23 40.44 -32.55
CA VAL A 125 22.20 41.05 -33.89
C VAL A 125 23.02 42.34 -33.88
N ASN A 126 23.89 42.50 -34.88
CA ASN A 126 24.76 43.66 -35.11
C ASN A 126 23.97 44.95 -35.38
#